data_AF-A0A917FT32-F1
#
_entry.id   AF-A0A917FT32-F1
#
_cell.length_a   1.000
_cell.length_b   1.000
_cell.length_c   1.000
_cell.angle_alpha   90.00
_cell.angle_beta   90.00
_cell.angle_gamma   90.00
#
_symmetry.space_group_name_H-M   'P 1'
#
loop_
_entity.id
_entity.type
_entity.pdbx_description
1 polymer ?
#
loop_
_entity_poly.entity_id
_entity_poly.type
_entity_poly.pdbx_seq_one_letter_code
_entity_poly.pdbx_strand_id
1 'polypeptide(L)'
;MKIYNSFSFVSSTILLAAVGGSIEYRGIIGTYIAVYPLHQLEEWLQQAGYEVEAHCGIHNVYGYIDDNDIKHDEAWHEQVRSLELTIVRLSPYRDNAVFTHIIAWKA
;
A
#
# COMPACT_ATOMS: atom_id res chain seq x y z
N MET A 1 13.95 22.02 6.79
CA MET A 1 14.40 20.79 6.09
C MET A 1 13.28 19.78 6.22
N LYS A 2 12.49 19.53 5.17
CA LYS A 2 11.40 18.54 5.20
C LYS A 2 12.02 17.16 4.93
N ILE A 3 12.03 16.30 5.94
CA ILE A 3 12.50 14.92 5.81
C ILE A 3 11.26 14.07 5.50
N TYR A 4 11.20 13.50 4.31
CA TYR A 4 10.13 12.60 3.90
C TYR A 4 10.47 11.20 4.39
N ASN A 5 9.70 10.67 5.35
CA ASN A 5 9.80 9.27 5.75
C ASN A 5 8.76 8.47 4.99
N SER A 6 9.20 7.72 3.99
CA SER A 6 8.36 6.75 3.28
C SER A 6 8.26 5.48 4.12
N PHE A 7 7.07 5.16 4.61
CA PHE A 7 6.84 3.89 5.30
C PHE A 7 6.24 2.87 4.31
N SER A 8 6.99 1.81 4.04
CA SER A 8 6.50 0.59 3.40
C SER A 8 6.55 -0.52 4.44
N PHE A 9 5.40 -0.95 4.95
CA PHE A 9 5.34 -1.96 6.00
C PHE A 9 5.44 -3.37 5.39
N VAL A 10 6.58 -4.03 5.62
CA VAL A 10 6.73 -5.49 5.53
C VAL A 10 7.43 -5.91 6.83
N SER A 11 6.67 -6.42 7.80
CA SER A 11 7.18 -6.69 9.15
C SER A 11 7.66 -8.14 9.30
N SER A 12 8.92 -8.32 9.72
CA SER A 12 9.51 -9.63 10.04
C SER A 12 9.15 -10.08 11.47
N THR A 13 8.19 -11.00 11.53
CA THR A 13 7.98 -12.15 12.45
C THR A 13 7.88 -12.00 13.98
N ILE A 14 8.26 -10.92 14.69
CA ILE A 14 8.21 -10.95 16.17
C ILE A 14 7.08 -10.09 16.80
N LEU A 15 6.51 -9.11 16.09
CA LEU A 15 5.50 -8.21 16.68
C LEU A 15 4.03 -8.60 16.36
N LEU A 16 3.80 -9.47 15.38
CA LEU A 16 2.48 -9.62 14.73
C LEU A 16 1.42 -10.35 15.59
N ALA A 17 1.84 -11.27 16.46
CA ALA A 17 0.92 -12.03 17.32
C ALA A 17 0.34 -11.19 18.47
N ALA A 18 0.94 -10.03 18.78
CA ALA A 18 0.49 -9.16 19.87
C ALA A 18 -0.63 -8.19 19.46
N VAL A 19 -0.88 -8.00 18.16
CA VAL A 19 -1.75 -6.89 17.65
C VAL A 19 -2.93 -7.35 16.81
N GLY A 20 -3.31 -8.64 16.91
CA GLY A 20 -4.61 -9.12 16.40
C GLY A 20 -4.80 -9.08 14.88
N GLY A 21 -3.74 -9.01 14.08
CA GLY A 21 -3.84 -9.02 12.62
C GLY A 21 -4.35 -10.36 12.09
N SER A 22 -5.19 -10.33 11.05
CA SER A 22 -5.60 -11.52 10.32
C SER A 22 -4.50 -11.95 9.35
N ILE A 23 -4.04 -13.20 9.49
CA ILE A 23 -3.13 -13.85 8.56
C ILE A 23 -3.95 -14.31 7.35
N GLU A 24 -3.77 -13.67 6.20
CA GLU A 24 -4.26 -14.17 4.91
C GLU A 24 -3.11 -14.72 4.05
N TYR A 25 -3.45 -15.62 3.13
CA TYR A 25 -2.74 -16.84 2.75
C TYR A 25 -1.45 -16.71 1.88
N ARG A 26 -0.77 -17.87 1.77
CA ARG A 26 0.55 -18.26 1.20
C ARG A 26 1.07 -17.54 -0.06
N GLY A 27 2.28 -16.99 0.06
CA GLY A 27 3.22 -16.86 -1.05
C GLY A 27 4.15 -18.08 -1.16
N ILE A 28 4.55 -18.42 -2.39
CA ILE A 28 5.35 -19.60 -2.80
C ILE A 28 6.77 -19.66 -2.17
N ILE A 29 7.18 -18.62 -1.44
CA ILE A 29 8.55 -18.46 -0.89
C ILE A 29 8.49 -17.97 0.56
N GLY A 30 7.92 -18.75 1.48
CA GLY A 30 8.10 -18.57 2.94
C GLY A 30 7.83 -17.17 3.53
N THR A 31 7.14 -16.30 2.79
CA THR A 31 6.95 -14.90 3.13
C THR A 31 5.57 -14.76 3.75
N TYR A 32 5.53 -14.18 4.95
CA TYR A 32 4.29 -13.90 5.66
C TYR A 32 3.78 -12.53 5.24
N ILE A 33 2.54 -12.48 4.77
CA ILE A 33 1.84 -11.25 4.43
C ILE A 33 0.81 -11.01 5.53
N ALA A 34 0.76 -9.79 6.04
CA ALA A 34 -0.24 -9.34 6.99
C ALA A 34 -1.03 -8.22 6.32
N VAL A 35 -2.36 -8.33 6.36
CA VAL A 35 -3.25 -7.31 5.81
C VAL A 35 -3.82 -6.52 6.99
N TYR A 36 -3.72 -5.20 6.90
CA TYR A 36 -4.22 -4.28 7.91
C TYR A 36 -5.19 -3.30 7.27
N PRO A 37 -6.36 -3.06 7.86
CA PRO A 37 -7.22 -1.98 7.41
C PRO A 37 -6.56 -0.63 7.69
N LEU A 38 -6.82 0.36 6.82
CA LEU A 38 -6.19 1.68 6.90
C LEU A 38 -6.33 2.33 8.28
N HIS A 39 -7.52 2.29 8.88
CA HIS A 39 -7.77 2.91 10.20
C HIS A 39 -6.85 2.35 11.30
N GLN A 40 -6.52 1.06 11.25
CA GLN A 40 -5.60 0.46 12.23
C GLN A 40 -4.17 0.98 12.07
N LEU A 41 -3.73 1.22 10.82
CA LEU A 41 -2.42 1.82 10.55
C LEU A 41 -2.39 3.29 11.00
N GLU A 42 -3.47 4.03 10.77
CA GLU A 42 -3.62 5.43 11.21
C GLU A 42 -3.57 5.52 12.75
N GLU A 43 -4.25 4.61 13.46
CA GLU A 43 -4.21 4.52 14.92
C GLU A 43 -2.79 4.28 15.45
N TRP A 44 -2.03 3.35 14.84
CA TRP A 44 -0.64 3.10 15.26
C TRP A 44 0.28 4.29 15.01
N LEU A 45 0.11 4.97 13.87
CA LEU A 45 0.85 6.20 13.58
C LEU A 45 0.53 7.27 14.61
N GLN A 46 -0.75 7.46 14.95
CA GLN A 46 -1.18 8.40 15.97
C GLN A 46 -0.59 8.07 17.35
N GLN A 47 -0.64 6.80 17.77
CA GLN A 47 -0.03 6.33 19.03
C GLN A 47 1.49 6.56 19.06
N ALA A 48 2.15 6.50 17.90
CA ALA A 48 3.57 6.79 17.76
C ALA A 48 3.89 8.30 17.67
N GLY A 49 2.90 9.18 17.79
CA GLY A 49 3.05 10.64 17.72
C GLY A 49 3.15 11.20 16.31
N TYR A 50 2.63 10.48 15.32
CA TYR A 50 2.51 10.96 13.95
C TYR A 50 1.08 11.43 13.66
N GLU A 51 0.97 12.39 12.77
CA GLU A 51 -0.29 12.84 12.18
C GLU A 51 -0.27 12.54 10.69
N VAL A 52 -1.36 11.96 10.19
CA VAL A 52 -1.49 11.51 8.81
C VAL A 52 -1.97 12.67 7.93
N GLU A 53 -1.20 12.97 6.88
CA GLU A 53 -1.53 13.98 5.87
C GLU A 53 -2.51 13.45 4.83
N ALA A 54 -2.17 12.26 4.32
CA ALA A 54 -2.75 11.70 3.12
C ALA A 54 -2.37 10.23 2.99
N HIS A 55 -3.13 9.52 2.16
CA HIS A 55 -2.74 8.22 1.66
C HIS A 55 -2.97 8.13 0.15
N CYS A 56 -2.24 7.20 -0.47
CA CYS A 56 -2.25 6.93 -1.90
C CYS A 56 -2.40 5.42 -2.10
N GLY A 57 -3.23 5.01 -3.04
CA GLY A 57 -3.31 3.61 -3.46
C GLY A 57 -2.28 3.32 -4.52
N ILE A 58 -1.59 2.19 -4.42
CA ILE A 58 -0.63 1.70 -5.40
C ILE A 58 -1.15 0.39 -5.99
N HIS A 59 -1.00 0.24 -7.31
CA HIS A 59 -1.42 -0.94 -8.07
C HIS A 59 -2.95 -1.10 -8.16
N ASN A 60 -3.62 0.01 -8.47
CA ASN A 60 -5.08 0.16 -8.43
C ASN A 60 -5.74 -0.37 -9.71
N VAL A 61 -4.97 -0.48 -10.79
CA VAL A 61 -5.44 -0.93 -12.10
C VAL A 61 -4.58 -2.08 -12.58
N TYR A 62 -3.25 -1.94 -12.53
CA TYR A 62 -2.32 -2.93 -13.07
C TYR A 62 -2.50 -4.31 -12.41
N GLY A 63 -2.82 -4.35 -11.12
CA GLY A 63 -3.03 -5.59 -10.36
C GLY A 63 -4.26 -6.41 -10.77
N TYR A 64 -5.20 -5.80 -11.49
CA TYR A 64 -6.45 -6.42 -11.92
C TYR A 64 -6.44 -6.81 -13.41
N ILE A 65 -5.32 -6.61 -14.10
CA ILE A 65 -5.16 -7.01 -15.50
C ILE A 65 -4.55 -8.41 -15.52
N ASP A 66 -5.35 -9.39 -15.93
CA ASP A 66 -4.93 -10.80 -15.97
C ASP A 66 -4.12 -11.16 -17.23
N ASP A 67 -4.21 -10.34 -18.28
CA ASP A 67 -3.41 -10.49 -19.49
C ASP A 67 -1.95 -10.09 -19.19
N ASN A 68 -1.03 -11.05 -19.29
CA ASN A 68 0.39 -10.80 -19.06
C ASN A 68 1.12 -10.39 -20.34
N ASP A 69 0.57 -10.69 -21.52
CA ASP A 69 1.20 -10.32 -22.79
C ASP A 69 1.10 -8.80 -22.98
N ILE A 70 -0.04 -8.21 -22.61
CA ILE A 70 -0.22 -6.75 -22.66
C ILE A 70 0.72 -5.99 -21.70
N LYS A 71 1.15 -6.62 -20.61
CA LYS A 71 2.10 -6.02 -19.65
C LYS A 71 3.51 -5.87 -20.23
N HIS A 72 3.81 -6.56 -21.31
CA HIS A 72 5.06 -6.41 -22.06
C HIS A 72 4.99 -5.35 -23.16
N ASP A 73 3.80 -4.79 -23.44
CA ASP A 73 3.64 -3.66 -24.37
C ASP A 73 4.02 -2.35 -23.69
N GLU A 74 5.08 -1.69 -24.19
CA GLU A 74 5.58 -0.43 -23.61
C GLU A 74 4.58 0.72 -23.74
N ALA A 75 3.82 0.79 -24.83
CA ALA A 75 2.85 1.86 -25.05
C ALA A 75 1.68 1.72 -24.09
N TRP A 76 1.21 0.49 -23.87
CA TRP A 76 0.22 0.19 -22.84
C TRP A 76 0.75 0.50 -21.44
N HIS A 77 2.00 0.11 -21.14
CA HIS A 77 2.61 0.36 -19.84
C HIS A 77 2.64 1.85 -19.48
N GLU A 78 3.05 2.71 -20.42
CA GLU A 78 3.09 4.16 -20.17
C GLU A 78 1.69 4.76 -19.99
N GLN A 79 0.69 4.28 -20.75
CA GLN A 79 -0.70 4.70 -20.59
C GLN A 79 -1.25 4.32 -19.20
N VAL A 80 -1.06 3.08 -18.78
CA VAL A 80 -1.53 2.59 -17.47
C VAL A 80 -0.79 3.30 -16.33
N ARG A 81 0.51 3.51 -16.47
CA ARG A 81 1.29 4.28 -15.49
C ARG A 81 0.75 5.70 -15.33
N SER A 82 0.49 6.40 -16.43
CA SER A 82 -0.08 7.75 -16.42
C SER A 82 -1.46 7.77 -15.74
N LEU A 83 -2.30 6.77 -16.05
CA LEU A 83 -3.60 6.59 -15.42
C LEU A 83 -3.47 6.34 -13.91
N GLU A 84 -2.63 5.38 -13.50
CA GLU A 84 -2.44 5.03 -12.08
C GLU A 84 -1.98 6.23 -11.26
N LEU A 85 -1.03 7.03 -11.78
CA LEU A 85 -0.57 8.26 -11.12
C LEU A 85 -1.70 9.30 -10.97
N THR A 86 -2.60 9.38 -11.94
CA THR A 86 -3.72 10.33 -11.91
C THR A 86 -4.78 9.93 -10.87
N ILE A 87 -5.04 8.64 -10.71
CA ILE A 87 -6.09 8.13 -9.81
C ILE A 87 -5.57 7.75 -8.42
N VAL A 88 -4.25 7.84 -8.19
CA VAL A 88 -3.54 7.37 -6.98
C VAL A 88 -4.12 7.91 -5.67
N ARG A 89 -4.72 9.11 -5.70
CA ARG A 89 -5.33 9.81 -4.55
C ARG A 89 -6.86 9.82 -4.55
N LEU A 90 -7.50 9.25 -5.57
CA LEU A 90 -8.94 9.31 -5.75
C LEU A 90 -9.63 8.07 -5.17
N SER A 91 -10.71 8.28 -4.41
CA SER A 91 -11.67 7.23 -4.08
C SER A 91 -12.57 6.97 -5.29
N PRO A 92 -12.95 5.72 -5.60
CA PRO A 92 -12.70 4.48 -4.84
C PRO A 92 -11.37 3.78 -5.18
N TYR A 93 -10.60 4.30 -6.14
CA TYR A 93 -9.41 3.64 -6.67
C TYR A 93 -8.32 3.40 -5.61
N ARG A 94 -8.08 4.40 -4.75
CA ARG A 94 -7.09 4.28 -3.68
C ARG A 94 -7.52 3.33 -2.56
N ASP A 95 -8.83 3.19 -2.36
CA ASP A 95 -9.40 2.41 -1.25
C ASP A 95 -9.43 0.91 -1.57
N ASN A 96 -9.36 0.56 -2.86
CA ASN A 96 -9.30 -0.82 -3.36
C ASN A 96 -7.90 -1.18 -3.88
N ALA A 97 -6.88 -0.37 -3.61
CA ALA A 97 -5.53 -0.61 -4.10
C ALA A 97 -4.86 -1.79 -3.36
N VAL A 98 -3.99 -2.52 -4.05
CA VAL A 98 -3.26 -3.67 -3.46
C VAL A 98 -2.33 -3.20 -2.34
N PHE A 99 -1.72 -2.03 -2.49
CA PHE A 99 -0.90 -1.41 -1.45
C PHE A 99 -1.38 0.00 -1.15
N THR A 100 -1.22 0.41 0.11
CA THR A 100 -1.47 1.78 0.53
C THR A 100 -0.17 2.43 0.98
N HIS A 101 0.10 3.64 0.47
CA HIS A 101 1.19 4.48 0.92
C HIS A 101 0.63 5.62 1.77
N ILE A 102 1.08 5.72 3.02
CA ILE A 102 0.64 6.75 3.98
C ILE A 102 1.73 7.81 4.10
N ILE A 103 1.34 9.08 3.98
CA ILE A 103 2.18 10.25 4.22
C ILE A 103 1.80 10.78 5.59
N ALA A 104 2.76 10.81 6.52
CA ALA A 104 2.55 11.28 7.88
C ALA A 104 3.77 12.07 8.37
N TRP A 105 3.55 13.03 9.27
CA TRP A 105 4.60 13.79 9.92
C TRP A 105 4.61 13.55 11.42
N LYS A 106 5.78 13.68 12.03
CA LYS A 106 5.90 13.64 13.48
C LYS A 106 5.43 14.97 14.07
N ALA A 107 4.47 14.91 14.98
CA ALA A 107 3.99 16.07 15.73
C ALA A 107 5.06 16.59 16.72
#